data_AF-A0A2T7B9Q8-F1
#
_entry.id   AF-A0A2T7B9Q8-F1
#
_cell.length_a   1.000
_cell.length_b   1.000
_cell.length_c   1.000
_cell.angle_alpha   90.00
_cell.angle_beta   90.00
_cell.angle_gamma   90.00
#
_symmetry.space_group_name_H-M   'P 1'
#
loop_
_entity.id
_entity.type
_entity.pdbx_description
1 polymer ?
#
loop_
_entity_poly.entity_id
_entity_poly.type
_entity_poly.pdbx_seq_one_letter_code
_entity_poly.pdbx_strand_id
1 'polypeptide(L)'
;MKRFASLLLLFFAHLAFLPEALLLILIVGAYFYFRDPLPWLAFEGGVFAVLGLLFALLARHTDRRSLAVGIVTAGSPQEKDADDVLRLFSLGDHLLFAIASATLPYFIVSFLIFDGRVAFWLHTAFLAAVLVGVHFAGRWLDRLQKRRGYGEYGL
;
A
#
# COMPACT_ATOMS: atom_id res chain seq x y z
N MET A 1 13.71 3.18 -17.94
CA MET A 1 12.59 2.62 -17.15
C MET A 1 12.96 2.23 -15.70
N LYS A 2 14.05 1.48 -15.44
CA LYS A 2 14.44 1.08 -14.06
C LYS A 2 14.67 2.24 -13.08
N ARG A 3 15.28 3.35 -13.54
CA ARG A 3 15.54 4.55 -12.71
C ARG A 3 14.27 5.30 -12.30
N PHE A 4 13.25 5.32 -13.15
CA PHE A 4 12.01 6.06 -12.87
C PHE A 4 11.17 5.36 -11.79
N ALA A 5 11.12 4.02 -11.83
CA ALA A 5 10.49 3.23 -10.77
C ALA A 5 11.20 3.40 -9.42
N SER A 6 12.54 3.41 -9.39
CA SER A 6 13.30 3.68 -8.17
C SER A 6 13.11 5.11 -7.65
N LEU A 7 13.02 6.11 -8.53
CA LEU A 7 12.76 7.50 -8.14
C LEU A 7 11.34 7.70 -7.61
N LEU A 8 10.34 7.06 -8.21
CA LEU A 8 8.97 7.03 -7.68
C LEU A 8 8.92 6.37 -6.30
N LEU A 9 9.58 5.22 -6.13
CA LEU A 9 9.66 4.53 -4.84
C LEU A 9 10.38 5.38 -3.78
N LEU A 10 11.44 6.10 -4.14
CA LEU A 10 12.16 7.04 -3.25
C LEU A 10 11.31 8.27 -2.89
N PHE A 11 10.58 8.82 -3.86
CA PHE A 11 9.65 9.92 -3.65
C PHE A 11 8.53 9.52 -2.68
N PHE A 12 7.98 8.31 -2.83
CA PHE A 12 6.98 7.77 -1.91
C PHE A 12 7.56 7.35 -0.55
N ALA A 13 8.81 6.89 -0.50
CA ALA A 13 9.51 6.66 0.76
C ALA A 13 9.72 7.95 1.57
N HIS A 14 9.88 9.11 0.91
CA HIS A 14 9.88 10.42 1.57
C HIS A 14 8.48 10.89 1.97
N LEU A 15 7.44 10.43 1.26
CA LEU A 15 6.03 10.71 1.54
C LEU A 15 5.46 9.85 2.67
N ALA A 16 6.22 8.87 3.18
CA ALA A 16 5.83 7.94 4.25
C ALA A 16 5.45 8.61 5.59
N PHE A 17 5.58 9.93 5.73
CA PHE A 17 5.13 10.69 6.89
C PHE A 17 3.76 11.39 6.74
N LEU A 18 3.13 11.37 5.56
CA LEU A 18 1.86 12.07 5.27
C LEU A 18 0.84 11.32 4.36
N PRO A 19 0.90 9.98 4.14
CA PRO A 19 0.05 9.35 3.12
C PRO A 19 -1.43 9.35 3.51
N GLU A 20 -1.78 9.17 4.79
CA GLU A 20 -3.18 9.08 5.21
C GLU A 20 -3.89 10.44 5.13
N ALA A 21 -3.21 11.51 5.53
CA ALA A 21 -3.75 12.86 5.45
C ALA A 21 -3.95 13.30 3.99
N LEU A 22 -3.00 12.99 3.11
CA LEU A 22 -3.12 13.28 1.68
C LEU A 22 -4.20 12.42 1.00
N LEU A 23 -4.29 11.14 1.34
CA LEU A 23 -5.38 10.27 0.88
C LEU A 23 -6.72 10.80 1.36
N LEU A 24 -6.84 11.21 2.61
CA LEU A 24 -8.07 11.79 3.14
C LEU A 24 -8.44 13.10 2.42
N ILE A 25 -7.48 14.01 2.22
CA ILE A 25 -7.69 15.25 1.45
C ILE A 25 -8.12 14.91 0.02
N LEU A 26 -7.51 13.91 -0.60
CA LEU A 26 -7.83 13.47 -1.95
C LEU A 26 -9.26 12.89 -2.02
N ILE A 27 -9.64 12.04 -1.07
CA ILE A 27 -10.97 11.43 -0.97
C ILE A 27 -12.03 12.51 -0.74
N VAL A 28 -11.82 13.40 0.23
CA VAL A 28 -12.74 14.50 0.52
C VAL A 28 -12.82 15.49 -0.65
N GLY A 29 -11.68 15.83 -1.27
CA GLY A 29 -11.64 16.72 -2.43
C GLY A 29 -12.35 16.12 -3.64
N ALA A 30 -12.16 14.83 -3.90
CA ALA A 30 -12.84 14.11 -4.96
C ALA A 30 -14.36 14.06 -4.74
N TYR A 31 -14.83 14.02 -3.48
CA TYR A 31 -16.26 14.06 -3.17
C TYR A 31 -16.89 15.39 -3.60
N PHE A 32 -16.21 16.51 -3.35
CA PHE A 32 -16.69 17.82 -3.79
C PHE A 32 -16.63 18.00 -5.31
N TYR A 33 -15.74 17.27 -5.99
CA TYR A 33 -15.55 17.35 -7.43
C TYR A 33 -16.51 16.45 -8.23
N PHE A 34 -16.67 15.19 -7.80
CA PHE A 34 -17.56 14.22 -8.44
C PHE A 34 -18.92 14.22 -7.75
N ARG A 35 -19.91 14.81 -8.41
CA ARG A 35 -21.31 14.78 -7.94
C ARG A 35 -22.07 13.52 -8.34
N ASP A 36 -21.54 12.78 -9.31
CA ASP A 36 -22.17 11.56 -9.82
C ASP A 36 -21.51 10.29 -9.23
N PRO A 37 -22.28 9.23 -8.91
CA PRO A 37 -21.75 8.01 -8.29
C PRO A 37 -20.77 7.23 -9.16
N LEU A 38 -20.94 7.26 -10.49
CA LEU A 38 -20.12 6.50 -11.44
C LEU A 38 -18.67 7.04 -11.54
N PRO A 39 -18.45 8.35 -11.77
CA PRO A 39 -17.11 8.95 -11.71
C PRO A 39 -16.41 8.74 -10.37
N TRP A 40 -17.15 8.78 -9.25
CA TRP A 40 -16.62 8.49 -7.93
C TRP A 40 -16.08 7.06 -7.83
N LEU A 41 -16.87 6.06 -8.24
CA LEU A 41 -16.43 4.66 -8.27
C LEU A 41 -15.21 4.43 -9.15
N ALA A 42 -15.17 5.08 -10.32
CA ALA A 42 -14.03 4.98 -11.22
C ALA A 42 -12.76 5.60 -10.60
N PHE A 43 -12.91 6.72 -9.89
CA PHE A 43 -11.83 7.38 -9.17
C PHE A 43 -11.30 6.51 -8.03
N GLU A 44 -12.20 6.01 -7.18
CA GLU A 44 -11.87 5.08 -6.08
C GLU A 44 -11.14 3.84 -6.59
N GLY A 45 -11.71 3.18 -7.61
CA GLY A 45 -11.08 2.02 -8.25
C GLY A 45 -9.70 2.35 -8.81
N GLY A 46 -9.54 3.55 -9.40
CA GLY A 46 -8.26 4.07 -9.86
C GLY A 46 -7.24 4.24 -8.75
N VAL A 47 -7.65 4.82 -7.61
CA VAL A 47 -6.79 5.01 -6.42
C VAL A 47 -6.32 3.65 -5.91
N PHE A 48 -7.23 2.70 -5.69
CA PHE A 48 -6.84 1.36 -5.23
C PHE A 48 -5.99 0.60 -6.24
N ALA A 49 -6.26 0.74 -7.55
CA ALA A 49 -5.43 0.13 -8.59
C ALA A 49 -4.00 0.69 -8.59
N VAL A 50 -3.84 2.01 -8.43
CA VAL A 50 -2.52 2.64 -8.32
C VAL A 50 -1.79 2.17 -7.07
N LEU A 51 -2.46 2.17 -5.90
CA LEU A 51 -1.85 1.71 -4.65
C LEU A 51 -1.46 0.23 -4.72
N GLY A 52 -2.32 -0.63 -5.29
CA GLY A 52 -2.04 -2.05 -5.51
C GLY A 52 -0.86 -2.27 -6.46
N LEU A 53 -0.77 -1.48 -7.54
CA LEU A 53 0.37 -1.52 -8.45
C LEU A 53 1.66 -1.09 -7.75
N LEU A 54 1.62 -0.01 -6.98
CA LEU A 54 2.77 0.46 -6.19
C LEU A 54 3.23 -0.62 -5.21
N PHE A 55 2.30 -1.28 -4.52
CA PHE A 55 2.62 -2.39 -3.64
C PHE A 55 3.29 -3.53 -4.40
N ALA A 56 2.74 -3.95 -5.55
CA ALA A 56 3.32 -5.02 -6.35
C ALA A 56 4.74 -4.67 -6.86
N LEU A 57 4.97 -3.42 -7.25
CA LEU A 57 6.29 -2.94 -7.67
C LEU A 57 7.28 -2.89 -6.51
N LEU A 58 6.86 -2.38 -5.35
CA LEU A 58 7.66 -2.34 -4.13
C LEU A 58 8.00 -3.75 -3.68
N ALA A 59 7.01 -4.64 -3.55
CA ALA A 59 7.20 -6.05 -3.19
C ALA A 59 8.22 -6.76 -4.10
N ARG A 60 8.12 -6.56 -5.42
CA ARG A 60 9.08 -7.12 -6.38
C ARG A 60 10.48 -6.51 -6.24
N HIS A 61 10.56 -5.23 -5.91
CA HIS A 61 11.84 -4.56 -5.67
C HIS A 61 12.49 -5.07 -4.38
N THR A 62 11.72 -5.17 -3.29
CA THR A 62 12.14 -5.69 -1.99
C THR A 62 12.62 -7.14 -2.11
N ASP A 63 11.87 -8.02 -2.79
CA ASP A 63 12.31 -9.41 -3.00
C ASP A 63 13.66 -9.48 -3.72
N ARG A 64 13.82 -8.73 -4.82
CA ARG A 64 15.10 -8.67 -5.56
C ARG A 64 16.25 -8.11 -4.74
N ARG A 65 16.02 -7.06 -3.94
CA ARG A 65 17.06 -6.46 -3.08
C ARG A 65 17.43 -7.41 -1.94
N SER A 66 16.45 -8.06 -1.31
CA SER A 66 16.68 -9.05 -0.26
C SER A 66 17.51 -10.24 -0.75
N LEU A 67 17.29 -10.69 -1.99
CA LEU A 67 18.10 -11.74 -2.63
C LEU A 67 19.55 -11.33 -2.89
N ALA A 68 19.76 -10.07 -3.27
CA ALA A 68 21.08 -9.55 -3.62
C ALA A 68 21.95 -9.31 -2.38
N VAL A 69 21.35 -8.90 -1.26
CA VAL A 69 22.05 -8.62 0.00
C VAL A 69 22.34 -9.90 0.78
N GLY A 70 21.41 -10.87 0.78
CA GLY A 70 21.59 -12.13 1.50
C GLY A 70 21.57 -11.95 3.03
N ILE A 71 22.15 -12.92 3.75
CA ILE A 71 22.24 -12.89 5.23
C ILE A 71 23.51 -12.15 5.62
N VAL A 72 23.36 -11.08 6.38
CA VAL A 72 24.46 -10.20 6.79
C VAL A 72 24.67 -10.30 8.30
N THR A 73 25.93 -10.41 8.72
CA THR A 73 26.34 -10.37 10.13
C THR A 73 26.41 -8.93 10.65
N ALA A 74 25.95 -8.70 11.87
CA ALA A 74 26.02 -7.40 12.55
C ALA A 74 27.47 -6.90 12.65
N GLY A 75 27.68 -5.60 12.46
CA GLY A 75 28.99 -4.95 12.46
C GLY A 75 29.78 -5.09 11.16
N SER A 76 29.21 -5.73 10.13
CA SER A 76 29.86 -5.85 8.82
C SER A 76 29.60 -4.61 7.94
N PRO A 77 30.46 -4.31 6.96
CA PRO A 77 30.23 -3.20 6.03
C PRO A 77 28.93 -3.32 5.22
N GLN A 78 28.38 -4.53 5.10
CA GLN A 78 27.13 -4.80 4.38
C GLN A 78 25.86 -4.57 5.23
N GLU A 79 25.98 -4.25 6.52
CA GLU A 79 24.84 -4.04 7.42
C GLU A 79 23.92 -2.89 6.94
N LYS A 80 24.52 -1.83 6.39
CA LYS A 80 23.76 -0.72 5.81
C LYS A 80 22.84 -1.15 4.65
N ASP A 81 23.29 -2.11 3.83
CA ASP A 81 22.46 -2.64 2.74
C ASP A 81 21.31 -3.50 3.28
N ALA A 82 21.51 -4.20 4.41
CA ALA A 82 20.47 -4.96 5.09
C ALA A 82 19.42 -4.05 5.73
N ASP A 83 19.83 -2.95 6.37
CA ASP A 83 18.93 -1.93 6.91
C ASP A 83 18.06 -1.29 5.82
N ASP A 84 18.63 -1.01 4.64
CA ASP A 84 17.87 -0.48 3.51
C ASP A 84 16.80 -1.48 3.02
N VAL A 85 17.07 -2.79 3.06
CA VAL A 85 16.05 -3.81 2.76
C VAL A 85 14.96 -3.85 3.83
N LEU A 86 15.30 -3.74 5.12
CA LEU A 86 14.31 -3.64 6.19
C LEU A 86 13.39 -2.42 6.05
N ARG A 87 13.95 -1.27 5.66
CA ARG A 87 13.15 -0.07 5.36
C ARG A 87 12.17 -0.31 4.21
N LEU A 88 12.56 -1.06 3.19
CA LEU A 88 11.67 -1.42 2.08
C LEU A 88 10.53 -2.36 2.51
N PHE A 89 10.78 -3.29 3.44
CA PHE A 89 9.72 -4.11 4.05
C PHE A 89 8.75 -3.23 4.86
N SER A 90 9.28 -2.36 5.73
CA SER A 90 8.47 -1.42 6.53
C SER A 90 7.63 -0.47 5.67
N LEU A 91 8.16 -0.02 4.53
CA LEU A 91 7.42 0.77 3.55
C LEU A 91 6.27 -0.03 2.93
N GLY A 92 6.47 -1.33 2.72
CA GLY A 92 5.43 -2.25 2.24
C GLY A 92 4.28 -2.35 3.23
N ASP A 93 4.59 -2.50 4.52
CA ASP A 93 3.59 -2.52 5.59
C ASP A 93 2.84 -1.19 5.71
N HIS A 94 3.54 -0.06 5.65
CA HIS A 94 2.91 1.26 5.64
C HIS A 94 1.96 1.44 4.45
N LEU A 95 2.35 0.96 3.26
CA LEU A 95 1.50 1.05 2.08
C LEU A 95 0.24 0.18 2.23
N LEU A 96 0.37 -1.04 2.78
CA LEU A 96 -0.78 -1.89 3.09
C LEU A 96 -1.69 -1.27 4.13
N PHE A 97 -1.12 -0.65 5.15
CA PHE A 97 -1.87 0.09 6.16
C PHE A 97 -2.63 1.27 5.55
N ALA A 98 -1.99 2.05 4.67
CA ALA A 98 -2.63 3.16 3.97
C ALA A 98 -3.80 2.70 3.07
N ILE A 99 -3.64 1.56 2.38
CA ILE A 99 -4.73 0.94 1.59
C ILE A 99 -5.89 0.56 2.52
N ALA A 100 -5.61 -0.10 3.63
CA ALA A 100 -6.64 -0.51 4.58
C ALA A 100 -7.35 0.70 5.22
N SER A 101 -6.60 1.70 5.65
CA SER A 101 -7.15 2.89 6.31
C SER A 101 -8.00 3.73 5.36
N ALA A 102 -7.64 3.81 4.08
CA ALA A 102 -8.44 4.49 3.05
C ALA A 102 -9.83 3.88 2.84
N THR A 103 -10.02 2.57 3.10
CA THR A 103 -11.33 1.93 2.96
C THR A 103 -12.40 2.55 3.85
N LEU A 104 -12.03 3.05 5.04
CA LEU A 104 -12.99 3.61 5.99
C LEU A 104 -13.57 4.96 5.53
N PRO A 105 -12.78 5.97 5.13
CA PRO A 105 -13.31 7.18 4.50
C PRO A 105 -14.15 6.90 3.25
N TYR A 106 -13.72 6.00 2.35
CA TYR A 106 -14.54 5.61 1.19
C TYR A 106 -15.88 5.01 1.61
N PHE A 107 -15.88 4.14 2.62
CA PHE A 107 -17.10 3.60 3.21
C PHE A 107 -18.02 4.68 3.77
N ILE A 108 -17.49 5.64 4.53
CA ILE A 108 -18.29 6.74 5.10
C ILE A 108 -18.89 7.61 3.98
N VAL A 109 -18.09 8.01 3.00
CA VAL A 109 -18.55 8.86 1.88
C VAL A 109 -19.61 8.16 1.04
N SER A 110 -19.56 6.82 0.94
CA SER A 110 -20.52 6.05 0.17
C SER A 110 -21.98 6.22 0.63
N PHE A 111 -22.22 6.49 1.92
CA PHE A 111 -23.56 6.80 2.43
C PHE A 111 -24.12 8.14 1.93
N LEU A 112 -23.24 9.05 1.50
CA LEU A 112 -23.62 10.37 0.98
C LEU A 112 -23.84 10.36 -0.53
N ILE A 113 -23.16 9.46 -1.25
CA ILE A 113 -23.17 9.41 -2.72
C ILE A 113 -24.19 8.41 -3.25
N PHE A 114 -24.37 7.24 -2.61
CA PHE A 114 -25.23 6.19 -3.14
C PHE A 114 -26.63 6.22 -2.54
N ASP A 115 -27.60 6.69 -3.34
CA ASP A 115 -29.03 6.59 -3.00
C ASP A 115 -29.60 5.17 -3.25
N GLY A 116 -28.91 4.36 -4.06
CA GLY A 116 -29.37 3.03 -4.49
C GLY A 116 -28.74 1.86 -3.74
N ARG A 117 -29.58 0.93 -3.24
CA ARG A 117 -29.13 -0.27 -2.51
C ARG A 117 -28.09 -1.11 -3.26
N VAL A 118 -28.27 -1.30 -4.57
CA VAL A 118 -27.38 -2.18 -5.36
C VAL A 118 -25.97 -1.61 -5.51
N ALA A 119 -25.85 -0.31 -5.84
CA ALA A 119 -24.56 0.35 -5.99
C ALA A 119 -23.79 0.38 -4.67
N PHE A 120 -24.49 0.66 -3.56
CA PHE A 120 -23.92 0.60 -2.22
C PHE A 120 -23.37 -0.80 -1.89
N TRP A 121 -24.15 -1.86 -2.12
CA TRP A 121 -23.69 -3.24 -1.86
C TRP A 121 -22.49 -3.65 -2.72
N LEU A 122 -22.47 -3.25 -4.00
CA LEU A 122 -21.35 -3.53 -4.89
C LEU A 122 -20.08 -2.82 -4.41
N HIS A 123 -20.21 -1.56 -4.00
CA HIS A 123 -19.12 -0.78 -3.40
C HIS A 123 -18.62 -1.42 -2.09
N THR A 124 -19.52 -1.83 -1.19
CA THR A 124 -19.13 -2.51 0.06
C THR A 124 -18.42 -3.82 -0.22
N ALA A 125 -18.89 -4.61 -1.19
CA ALA A 125 -18.22 -5.85 -1.60
C ALA A 125 -16.83 -5.58 -2.18
N PHE A 126 -16.67 -4.49 -2.95
CA PHE A 126 -15.38 -4.06 -3.47
C PHE A 126 -14.41 -3.68 -2.34
N LEU A 127 -14.82 -2.86 -1.38
CA LEU A 127 -13.99 -2.51 -0.21
C LEU A 127 -13.60 -3.75 0.62
N ALA A 128 -14.54 -4.68 0.80
CA ALA A 128 -14.25 -5.94 1.48
C ALA A 128 -13.21 -6.77 0.72
N ALA A 129 -13.30 -6.84 -0.62
CA ALA A 129 -12.31 -7.52 -1.45
C ALA A 129 -10.92 -6.85 -1.34
N VAL A 130 -10.85 -5.53 -1.26
CA VAL A 130 -9.60 -4.79 -1.01
C VAL A 130 -9.00 -5.20 0.34
N LEU A 131 -9.78 -5.21 1.42
CA LEU A 131 -9.30 -5.60 2.75
C LEU A 131 -8.79 -7.06 2.79
N VAL A 132 -9.50 -7.97 2.13
CA VAL A 132 -9.07 -9.36 1.96
C VAL A 132 -7.74 -9.41 1.19
N GLY A 133 -7.61 -8.63 0.12
CA GLY A 133 -6.37 -8.49 -0.64
C GLY A 133 -5.21 -7.99 0.22
N VAL A 134 -5.43 -6.95 1.03
CA VAL A 134 -4.45 -6.42 1.98
C VAL A 134 -4.02 -7.49 2.98
N HIS A 135 -4.97 -8.25 3.54
CA HIS A 135 -4.66 -9.32 4.48
C HIS A 135 -3.74 -10.39 3.86
N PHE A 136 -4.06 -10.87 2.65
CA PHE A 136 -3.22 -11.85 1.97
C PHE A 136 -1.85 -11.28 1.57
N ALA A 137 -1.80 -10.02 1.16
CA ALA A 137 -0.57 -9.32 0.80
C ALA A 137 0.36 -9.15 2.01
N GLY A 138 -0.17 -8.73 3.17
CA GLY A 138 0.59 -8.63 4.42
C GLY A 138 1.15 -9.98 4.86
N ARG A 139 0.31 -11.02 4.89
CA ARG A 139 0.77 -12.39 5.20
C ARG A 139 1.81 -12.93 4.23
N TRP A 140 1.78 -12.49 2.97
CA TRP A 140 2.80 -12.83 2.00
C TRP A 140 4.11 -12.09 2.30
N LEU A 141 4.05 -10.79 2.61
CA LEU A 141 5.19 -9.96 2.95
C LEU A 141 5.89 -10.47 4.22
N ASP A 142 5.14 -10.78 5.27
CA ASP A 142 5.65 -11.38 6.51
C ASP A 142 6.41 -12.68 6.25
N ARG A 143 5.83 -13.56 5.42
CA ARG A 143 6.44 -14.84 5.06
C ARG A 143 7.71 -14.63 4.25
N LEU A 144 7.73 -13.64 3.36
CA LEU A 144 8.91 -13.29 2.59
C LEU A 144 10.01 -12.77 3.51
N GLN A 145 9.70 -11.83 4.41
CA GLN A 145 10.65 -11.27 5.37
C GLN A 145 11.27 -12.35 6.26
N LYS A 146 10.44 -13.25 6.82
CA LYS A 146 10.90 -14.40 7.63
C LYS A 146 11.80 -15.36 6.84
N ARG A 147 11.42 -15.72 5.61
CA ARG A 147 12.22 -16.62 4.74
C ARG A 147 13.59 -16.04 4.39
N ARG A 148 13.71 -14.72 4.39
CA ARG A 148 14.94 -14.01 4.04
C ARG A 148 15.82 -13.69 5.25
N GLY A 149 15.43 -14.10 6.46
CA GLY A 149 16.18 -13.85 7.69
C GLY A 149 16.07 -12.41 8.22
N TYR A 150 15.13 -11.62 7.68
CA TYR A 150 14.83 -10.26 8.12
C TYR A 150 13.63 -10.19 9.08
N GLY A 151 12.99 -11.33 9.37
CA GLY A 151 11.92 -11.40 10.36
C GLY A 151 12.50 -11.39 11.76
N GLU A 152 11.72 -10.95 12.74
CA GLU A 152 12.12 -11.01 14.15
C GLU A 152 12.62 -12.42 14.52
N TYR A 153 13.90 -12.52 14.87
CA TYR A 153 14.30 -13.46 15.91
C TYR A 153 13.65 -12.90 17.17
N GLY A 154 12.57 -13.56 17.63
CA GLY A 154 11.69 -13.05 18.66
C GLY A 154 12.42 -12.40 19.83
N LEU A 155 11.92 -11.22 20.21
CA LEU A 155 11.90 -10.82 21.62
C LEU A 155 10.97 -11.77 22.39
#